data_AF-A0A7Y0H4A8-F1
#
_entry.id   AF-A0A7Y0H4A8-F1
#
_cell.length_a   1.000
_cell.length_b   1.000
_cell.length_c   1.000
_cell.angle_alpha   90.00
_cell.angle_beta   90.00
_cell.angle_gamma   90.00
#
_symmetry.space_group_name_H-M   'P 1'
#
loop_
_entity.id
_entity.type
_entity.pdbx_description
1 polymer ?
#
loop_
_entity_poly.entity_id
_entity_poly.type
_entity_poly.pdbx_seq_one_letter_code
_entity_poly.pdbx_strand_id
1 'polypeptide(L)' 'GATHNARTLAGVMVVAGAQVVVGDVQADEDAVGYEVLCRSHHMRRMTAGTARAAAPSPQTLGLLPDGAPTAANQ' A
#
# COMPACT_ATOMS: atom_id res chain seq x y z
N GLY A 1 10.40 -6.30 7.08
CA GLY A 1 9.98 -7.36 6.13
C GLY A 1 8.48 -7.52 6.14
N ALA A 2 7.89 -7.82 4.99
CA ALA A 2 6.48 -8.16 4.88
C ALA A 2 6.32 -9.69 4.98
N THR A 3 5.54 -10.15 5.95
CA THR A 3 5.36 -11.58 6.25
C THR A 3 3.94 -11.93 6.69
N HIS A 4 3.06 -10.94 6.82
CA HIS A 4 1.70 -11.14 7.32
C HIS A 4 0.78 -11.10 6.11
N ASN A 5 0.24 -12.27 5.75
CA ASN A 5 -0.78 -12.35 4.72
C ASN A 5 -2.03 -11.58 5.18
N ALA A 6 -2.65 -10.86 4.25
CA ALA A 6 -3.89 -10.15 4.46
C ALA A 6 -4.88 -10.54 3.36
N ARG A 7 -6.08 -10.97 3.76
CA ARG A 7 -7.23 -11.13 2.86
C ARG A 7 -7.86 -9.77 2.60
N THR A 8 -8.25 -9.52 1.37
CA THR A 8 -8.93 -8.30 0.96
C THR A 8 -10.24 -8.61 0.23
N LEU A 9 -11.22 -7.73 0.39
CA LEU A 9 -12.44 -7.66 -0.42
C LEU A 9 -12.48 -6.27 -1.04
N ALA A 10 -12.56 -6.19 -2.37
CA ALA A 10 -12.52 -4.92 -3.10
C ALA A 10 -11.37 -3.99 -2.67
N GLY A 11 -10.20 -4.56 -2.36
CA GLY A 11 -9.01 -3.81 -1.92
C GLY A 11 -9.02 -3.34 -0.46
N VAL A 12 -10.01 -3.71 0.34
CA VAL A 12 -10.08 -3.45 1.79
C VAL A 12 -9.68 -4.71 2.55
N MET A 13 -8.75 -4.57 3.51
CA MET A 13 -8.33 -5.70 4.34
C MET A 13 -9.45 -6.15 5.27
N VAL A 14 -9.75 -7.46 5.24
CA VAL A 14 -10.76 -8.10 6.07
C VAL A 14 -10.12 -9.16 6.97
N VAL A 15 -10.55 -9.21 8.22
CA VAL A 15 -10.04 -10.17 9.25
C VAL A 15 -11.09 -11.20 9.66
N ALA A 16 -12.31 -11.06 9.15
CA ALA A 16 -13.42 -11.97 9.37
C ALA A 16 -14.02 -12.34 8.01
N GLY A 17 -14.65 -13.51 7.94
CA GLY A 17 -15.30 -14.03 6.74
C GLY A 17 -15.65 -15.50 6.92
N ALA A 18 -16.69 -15.95 6.22
CA ALA A 18 -17.06 -17.36 6.23
C ALA A 18 -15.98 -18.19 5.50
N GLN A 19 -15.55 -19.29 6.12
CA GLN A 19 -14.74 -20.29 5.45
C GLN A 19 -15.70 -21.22 4.69
N VAL A 20 -15.71 -21.12 3.37
CA VAL A 20 -16.65 -21.87 2.52
C VAL A 20 -16.11 -23.29 2.30
N VAL A 21 -16.98 -24.30 2.52
CA VAL A 21 -16.72 -25.69 2.17
C VAL A 21 -16.88 -25.87 0.65
N VAL A 22 -15.99 -26.63 0.02
CA VAL A 22 -16.04 -26.92 -1.41
C VAL A 22 -17.33 -27.71 -1.72
N GLY A 23 -18.20 -27.18 -2.59
CA GLY A 23 -19.42 -27.89 -2.99
C GLY A 23 -20.32 -27.14 -3.96
N ASP A 24 -20.45 -25.82 -3.82
CA ASP A 24 -21.17 -24.96 -4.79
C ASP A 24 -20.70 -23.51 -4.57
N VAL A 25 -19.64 -23.11 -5.27
CA VAL A 25 -19.13 -21.74 -5.23
C VAL A 25 -19.67 -21.02 -6.45
N GLN A 26 -20.82 -20.38 -6.31
CA GLN A 26 -21.14 -19.25 -7.17
C GLN A 26 -20.04 -18.21 -6.93
N ALA A 27 -19.37 -17.76 -7.98
CA ALA A 27 -18.30 -16.76 -7.83
C ALA A 27 -18.92 -15.48 -7.26
N ASP A 28 -18.62 -15.19 -5.99
CA ASP A 28 -19.06 -13.97 -5.33
C ASP A 28 -18.44 -12.76 -6.07
N GLU A 29 -19.26 -11.73 -6.31
CA GLU A 29 -18.97 -10.57 -7.18
C GLU A 29 -17.91 -9.63 -6.56
N ASP A 30 -17.65 -9.74 -5.26
CA ASP A 30 -16.60 -9.00 -4.58
C ASP A 30 -15.23 -9.63 -4.84
N ALA A 31 -14.39 -8.94 -5.61
CA ALA A 31 -13.04 -9.38 -5.94
C ALA A 31 -12.20 -9.65 -4.67
N VAL A 32 -12.05 -10.94 -4.33
CA VAL A 32 -11.19 -11.41 -3.24
C VAL A 32 -9.73 -11.30 -3.69
N GLY A 33 -8.91 -10.61 -2.90
CA GLY A 33 -7.47 -10.49 -3.14
C GLY A 33 -6.66 -10.88 -1.92
N TYR A 34 -5.37 -11.15 -2.12
CA TYR A 34 -4.41 -11.38 -1.05
C TYR A 34 -3.14 -10.58 -1.28
N GLU A 35 -2.56 -10.06 -0.21
CA GLU A 35 -1.25 -9.42 -0.24
C GLU A 35 -0.45 -9.77 1.02
N VAL A 36 0.86 -9.49 0.98
CA VAL A 36 1.75 -9.71 2.12
C VAL A 36 2.21 -8.37 2.66
N LEU A 37 1.90 -8.12 3.93
CA LEU A 37 2.16 -6.87 4.65
C LEU A 37 3.19 -7.07 5.76
N CYS A 38 3.78 -5.97 6.23
CA CYS A 38 4.51 -5.99 7.49
C CYS A 38 3.51 -6.05 8.67
N ARG A 39 3.98 -6.46 9.85
CA ARG A 39 3.14 -6.54 11.06
C ARG A 39 2.37 -5.25 11.34
N SER A 40 3.03 -4.09 11.23
CA SER A 40 2.41 -2.79 11.51
C SER A 40 1.24 -2.48 10.56
N HIS A 41 1.41 -2.72 9.27
CA HIS A 41 0.35 -2.50 8.27
C HIS A 41 -0.81 -3.47 8.45
N HIS A 42 -0.53 -4.75 8.72
CA HIS A 42 -1.56 -5.75 9.01
C HIS A 42 -2.38 -5.36 10.26
N MET A 43 -1.72 -4.97 11.35
CA MET A 43 -2.42 -4.56 12.58
C MET A 43 -3.26 -3.29 12.39
N ARG A 44 -2.78 -2.35 11.57
CA ARG A 44 -3.51 -1.11 11.22
C ARG A 44 -4.53 -1.30 10.09
N ARG A 45 -4.64 -2.52 9.54
CA ARG A 45 -5.50 -2.88 8.40
C ARG A 45 -5.27 -2.01 7.15
N MET A 46 -4.02 -1.59 6.93
CA MET A 46 -3.64 -0.83 5.73
C MET A 46 -3.05 -1.73 4.68
N THR A 47 -3.71 -1.77 3.53
CA THR A 47 -3.24 -2.41 2.32
C THR A 47 -2.01 -1.71 1.73
N ALA A 48 -1.27 -2.36 0.84
CA ALA A 48 -0.16 -1.70 0.15
C ALA A 48 -0.65 -0.48 -0.66
N GLY A 49 -1.84 -0.57 -1.25
CA GLY A 49 -2.47 0.54 -1.98
C GLY A 49 -2.78 1.73 -1.08
N THR A 50 -3.46 1.50 0.05
CA THR A 50 -3.79 2.58 1.01
C THR A 50 -2.54 3.15 1.67
N ALA A 51 -1.55 2.32 2.00
CA ALA A 51 -0.27 2.78 2.55
C ALA A 51 0.50 3.67 1.56
N ARG A 52 0.51 3.31 0.26
CA ARG A 52 1.12 4.14 -0.79
C ARG A 52 0.37 5.45 -0.99
N ALA A 53 -0.96 5.41 -1.01
CA ALA A 53 -1.78 6.62 -1.14
C ALA A 53 -1.62 7.58 0.05
N ALA A 54 -1.38 7.05 1.25
CA ALA A 54 -1.12 7.84 2.46
C ALA A 54 0.34 8.31 2.60
N ALA A 55 1.26 7.80 1.79
CA ALA A 55 2.66 8.20 1.87
C ALA A 55 2.83 9.61 1.29
N PRO A 56 3.61 10.49 1.94
CA PRO A 56 3.95 11.77 1.35
C PRO A 56 4.67 11.54 0.02
N SER A 57 4.41 12.41 -0.96
CA SER A 57 5.10 12.37 -2.24
C SER A 57 6.62 12.40 -2.00
N PRO A 58 7.40 11.53 -2.65
CA PRO A 58 8.85 11.58 -2.52
C PRO A 58 9.33 12.96 -2.97
N GLN A 59 10.28 13.54 -2.22
CA GLN A 59 11.00 14.74 -2.65
C GLN A 59 11.67 14.42 -3.99
N THR A 60 11.12 14.92 -5.09
CA THR A 60 11.71 14.75 -6.41
C THR A 60 12.98 15.59 -6.46
N LEU A 61 14.10 14.96 -6.81
CA LEU A 61 15.37 15.66 -6.97
C LEU A 61 15.23 16.76 -8.03
N GLY A 62 15.24 18.02 -7.62
CA GLY A 62 15.30 19.16 -8.51
C GLY A 62 16.70 19.29 -9.07
N LEU A 63 16.88 19.02 -10.36
CA LEU A 63 18.09 19.41 -11.09
C LEU A 63 18.03 20.92 -11.31
N LEU A 64 18.31 21.70 -10.27
CA LEU A 64 18.80 23.05 -10.48
C LEU A 64 20.18 22.90 -11.16
N PRO A 65 20.40 23.49 -12.35
CA PRO A 65 21.73 23.48 -12.94
C PRO A 65 22.70 24.18 -11.99
N ASP A 66 23.79 23.50 -11.64
CA ASP A 66 24.88 24.06 -10.86
C ASP A 66 25.41 25.34 -11.54
N GLY A 67 25.45 26.43 -10.78
CA GLY A 67 26.27 27.59 -11.09
C GLY A 67 25.52 28.86 -11.47
N ALA A 68 25.05 29.60 -10.46
CA ALA A 68 25.10 31.05 -10.51
C ALA A 68 26.18 31.49 -9.49
N PRO A 69 27.27 32.17 -9.91
CA PRO A 69 28.22 32.70 -8.95
C PRO A 69 27.48 33.74 -8.12
N THR A 70 27.45 33.56 -6.79
CA THR A 70 27.14 34.68 -5.91
C THR A 70 28.31 35.64 -6.06
N ALA A 71 28.13 36.64 -6.92
CA ALA A 71 29.06 37.74 -7.02
C ALA A 71 29.26 38.28 -5.59
N ALA A 72 30.51 38.25 -5.16
CA ALA A 72 30.99 38.96 -4.00
C ALA A 72 30.44 40.39 -4.08
N ASN A 73 29.68 40.81 -3.08
CA ASN A 73 29.48 42.22 -2.84
C ASN A 73 30.21 42.59 -1.56
N GLN A 74 31.03 43.61 -1.74
CA GLN A 74 31.91 44.31 -0.82
C GLN A 74 31.19 44.75 0.44
#